data_AF-S4NKR6-F1
#
_entry.id   AF-S4NKR6-F1
#
_cell.length_a   1.000
_cell.length_b   1.000
_cell.length_c   1.000
_cell.angle_alpha   90.00
_cell.angle_beta   90.00
_cell.angle_gamma   90.00
#
_symmetry.space_group_name_H-M   'P 1'
#
loop_
_entity.id
_entity.type
_entity.pdbx_description
1 polymer ?
#
loop_
_entity_poly.entity_id
_entity_poly.type
_entity_poly.pdbx_seq_one_letter_code
_entity_poly.pdbx_strand_id
1 'polypeptide(L)'
;MAVARAVLVLLASTAQAWMPDANARIHVKYGDENPEQFVGNTTGPNHFRVLDKDDFSILVGGRSTVYNLSLYDLSENVEQRLEWQSTDAH
;
A
#
# COMPACT_ATOMS: atom_id res chain seq x y z
N MET A 1 -38.23 14.02 37.80
CA MET A 1 -38.34 12.91 36.82
C MET A 1 -38.12 13.33 35.36
N ALA A 2 -38.44 14.57 34.94
CA ALA A 2 -38.25 15.01 33.55
C ALA A 2 -36.79 15.14 33.10
N VAL A 3 -35.90 15.63 33.97
CA VAL A 3 -34.48 15.85 33.65
C VAL A 3 -33.74 14.53 33.39
N ALA A 4 -34.00 13.51 34.22
CA ALA A 4 -33.41 12.18 34.03
C ALA A 4 -33.82 11.53 32.69
N ARG A 5 -35.06 11.77 32.24
CA ARG A 5 -35.54 11.30 30.94
C ARG A 5 -34.86 12.02 29.79
N ALA A 6 -34.69 13.34 29.88
CA ALA A 6 -34.00 14.12 28.84
C ALA A 6 -32.53 13.70 28.68
N VAL A 7 -31.82 13.46 29.80
CA VAL A 7 -30.44 12.97 29.79
C VAL A 7 -30.33 11.60 29.15
N LEU A 8 -31.27 10.70 29.44
CA LEU A 8 -31.27 9.34 28.89
C LEU A 8 -31.57 9.32 27.38
N VAL A 9 -32.42 10.23 26.89
CA VAL A 9 -32.67 10.41 25.46
C VAL A 9 -31.44 10.97 24.73
N LEU A 10 -30.70 11.89 25.36
CA LEU A 10 -29.46 12.44 24.80
C LEU A 10 -28.36 11.39 24.69
N LEU A 11 -28.20 10.55 25.72
CA LEU A 11 -27.23 9.45 25.71
C LEU A 11 -27.57 8.40 24.63
N ALA A 12 -28.84 8.05 24.48
CA ALA A 12 -29.29 7.09 23.47
C ALA A 12 -29.08 7.60 22.04
N SER A 13 -29.20 8.90 21.79
CA SER A 13 -28.95 9.50 20.47
C SER A 13 -27.47 9.57 20.12
N THR A 14 -26.57 9.74 21.10
CA THR A 14 -25.11 9.64 20.86
C THR A 14 -24.63 8.22 20.56
N ALA A 15 -25.32 7.19 21.05
CA ALA A 15 -25.00 5.78 20.75
C ALA A 15 -25.33 5.38 19.30
N GLN A 16 -26.28 6.07 18.66
CA GLN A 16 -26.64 5.85 17.25
C GLN A 16 -25.65 6.50 16.26
N ALA A 17 -24.66 7.26 16.76
CA ALA A 17 -23.59 7.84 15.93
C ALA A 17 -22.48 6.82 15.60
N TRP A 18 -22.50 5.64 16.22
CA TRP A 18 -21.65 4.53 15.83
C TRP A 18 -22.25 3.82 14.61
N MET A 19 -21.78 4.20 13.43
CA MET A 19 -21.98 3.40 12.22
C MET A 19 -20.96 2.26 12.24
N PRO A 20 -21.38 0.99 12.15
CA PRO A 20 -20.43 -0.11 11.97
C PRO A 20 -19.70 0.09 10.65
N ASP A 21 -18.41 -0.25 10.61
CA ASP A 21 -17.62 -0.17 9.38
C ASP A 21 -18.36 -0.89 8.25
N ALA A 22 -18.67 -0.15 7.19
CA ALA A 22 -19.32 -0.72 6.01
C ALA A 22 -18.32 -1.67 5.35
N ASN A 23 -18.68 -2.95 5.24
CA ASN A 23 -17.84 -3.91 4.53
C ASN A 23 -17.74 -3.53 3.05
N ALA A 24 -16.61 -3.84 2.42
CA ALA A 24 -16.41 -3.60 1.00
C ALA A 24 -17.50 -4.31 0.19
N ARG A 25 -18.20 -3.58 -0.67
CA ARG A 25 -19.27 -4.15 -1.50
C ARG A 25 -18.73 -5.13 -2.56
N ILE A 26 -17.48 -4.96 -2.96
CA ILE A 26 -16.82 -5.75 -4.01
C ILE A 26 -15.59 -6.42 -3.38
N HIS A 27 -15.51 -7.74 -3.55
CA HIS A 27 -14.34 -8.51 -3.16
C HIS A 27 -13.70 -9.04 -4.45
N VAL A 28 -12.54 -8.49 -4.81
CA VAL A 28 -11.72 -9.02 -5.90
C VAL A 28 -10.93 -10.20 -5.34
N LYS A 29 -11.12 -11.40 -5.90
CA LYS A 29 -10.35 -12.58 -5.51
C LYS A 29 -8.95 -12.47 -6.10
N TYR A 30 -7.95 -12.86 -5.31
CA TYR A 30 -6.57 -12.96 -5.80
C TYR A 30 -6.52 -13.97 -6.97
N GLY A 31 -6.04 -13.52 -8.13
CA GLY A 31 -5.95 -14.33 -9.35
C GLY A 31 -7.19 -14.34 -10.25
N ASP A 32 -8.27 -13.63 -9.90
CA ASP A 32 -9.41 -13.42 -10.82
C ASP A 32 -9.04 -12.40 -11.92
N GLU A 33 -8.10 -11.52 -11.60
CA GLU A 33 -7.48 -10.57 -12.53
C GLU A 33 -5.99 -10.90 -12.63
N ASN A 34 -5.41 -10.70 -13.83
CA ASN A 34 -3.97 -10.77 -14.07
C ASN A 34 -3.41 -9.34 -14.09
N PRO A 35 -3.13 -8.73 -12.92
CA PRO A 35 -2.43 -7.46 -12.90
C PRO A 35 -1.02 -7.66 -13.42
N GLU A 36 -0.48 -6.65 -14.09
CA GLU A 36 0.95 -6.59 -14.33
C GLU A 36 1.67 -6.50 -12.99
N GLN A 37 2.69 -7.34 -12.83
CA GLN A 37 3.41 -7.45 -11.57
C GLN A 37 4.91 -7.41 -11.84
N PHE A 38 5.58 -6.49 -11.15
CA PHE A 38 7.03 -6.52 -11.04
C PHE A 38 7.46 -7.58 -10.02
N VAL A 39 8.12 -8.64 -10.49
CA VAL A 39 8.58 -9.76 -9.65
C VAL A 39 9.86 -9.40 -8.86
N GLY A 40 10.66 -8.46 -9.39
CA GLY A 40 11.91 -8.02 -8.78
C GLY A 40 12.92 -9.14 -8.54
N ASN A 41 13.83 -8.92 -7.59
CA ASN A 41 14.88 -9.88 -7.25
C ASN A 41 14.36 -10.92 -6.24
N THR A 42 14.36 -12.20 -6.62
CA THR A 42 13.81 -13.33 -5.84
C THR A 42 14.67 -13.74 -4.63
N THR A 43 15.83 -13.12 -4.42
CA THR A 43 16.80 -13.55 -3.39
C THR A 43 16.41 -13.23 -1.94
N GLY A 44 15.32 -12.49 -1.69
CA GLY A 44 14.81 -12.28 -0.34
C GLY A 44 13.58 -11.37 -0.26
N PRO A 45 13.01 -11.17 0.94
CA PRO A 45 11.92 -10.23 1.15
C PRO A 45 12.44 -8.80 0.92
N ASN A 46 12.15 -8.28 -0.27
CA ASN A 46 12.45 -6.89 -0.59
C ASN A 46 11.33 -6.03 -0.03
N HIS A 47 11.66 -5.18 0.94
CA HIS A 47 10.76 -4.16 1.47
C HIS A 47 10.65 -3.01 0.47
N PHE A 48 10.01 -3.27 -0.66
CA PHE A 48 9.88 -2.29 -1.74
C PHE A 48 9.17 -1.03 -1.25
N ARG A 49 9.73 0.12 -1.58
CA ARG A 49 9.13 1.43 -1.36
C ARG A 49 9.23 2.27 -2.61
N VAL A 50 8.15 2.97 -2.94
CA VAL A 50 8.18 4.00 -3.97
C VAL A 50 9.02 5.17 -3.44
N LEU A 51 10.04 5.56 -4.19
CA LEU A 51 10.92 6.68 -3.86
C LEU A 51 10.49 7.93 -4.61
N ASP A 52 10.18 7.77 -5.89
CA ASP A 52 9.72 8.84 -6.76
C ASP A 52 8.84 8.27 -7.87
N LYS A 53 8.02 9.13 -8.47
CA LYS A 53 7.12 8.77 -9.55
C LYS A 53 7.00 9.95 -10.51
N ASP A 54 7.19 9.67 -11.80
CA ASP A 54 6.89 10.59 -12.88
C ASP A 54 5.68 10.10 -13.71
N ASP A 55 5.44 10.69 -14.88
CA ASP A 55 4.32 10.34 -15.75
C ASP A 55 4.49 9.01 -16.51
N PHE A 56 5.72 8.51 -16.64
CA PHE A 56 6.12 7.38 -17.49
C PHE A 56 6.81 6.25 -16.72
N SER A 57 7.35 6.54 -15.55
CA SER A 57 8.25 5.71 -14.78
C SER A 57 8.07 5.90 -13.28
N ILE A 58 8.46 4.87 -12.53
CA ILE A 58 8.42 4.84 -11.08
C ILE A 58 9.73 4.29 -10.53
N LEU A 59 10.30 5.01 -9.57
CA LEU A 59 11.49 4.59 -8.85
C LEU A 59 11.08 3.81 -7.61
N VAL A 60 11.53 2.55 -7.54
CA VAL A 60 11.25 1.64 -6.45
C VAL A 60 12.56 1.28 -5.75
N GLY A 61 12.68 1.64 -4.47
CA GLY A 61 13.77 1.23 -3.61
C GLY A 61 13.53 -0.17 -3.05
N GLY A 62 14.50 -1.06 -3.22
CA GLY A 62 14.55 -2.39 -2.59
C GLY A 62 15.79 -2.58 -1.72
N ARG A 63 16.16 -3.83 -1.46
CA ARG A 63 17.34 -4.16 -0.66
C ARG A 63 18.61 -3.91 -1.47
N SER A 64 19.35 -2.86 -1.12
CA SER A 64 20.63 -2.50 -1.76
C SER A 64 20.51 -2.18 -3.26
N THR A 65 19.30 -1.95 -3.77
CA THR A 65 19.04 -1.73 -5.19
C THR A 65 17.88 -0.76 -5.36
N VAL A 66 18.01 0.16 -6.30
CA VAL A 66 16.93 1.03 -6.78
C VAL A 66 16.58 0.60 -8.21
N TYR A 67 15.30 0.31 -8.40
CA TYR A 67 14.73 -0.13 -9.67
C TYR A 67 14.04 1.05 -10.34
N ASN A 68 14.25 1.22 -11.64
CA ASN A 68 13.42 2.08 -12.46
C ASN A 68 12.45 1.22 -13.25
N LEU A 69 11.14 1.39 -13.03
CA LEU A 69 10.09 0.64 -13.71
C LEU A 69 9.29 1.56 -14.62
N SER A 70 8.93 1.08 -15.80
CA SER A 70 7.95 1.73 -16.68
C SER A 70 6.55 1.60 -16.08
N LEU A 71 5.74 2.66 -16.13
CA LEU A 71 4.36 2.65 -15.65
C LEU A 71 3.39 1.95 -16.62
N TYR A 72 3.82 1.69 -17.86
CA TYR A 72 2.97 1.12 -18.90
C TYR A 72 2.82 -0.39 -18.80
N ASP A 73 3.89 -1.07 -18.41
CA ASP A 73 4.04 -2.53 -18.43
C ASP A 73 4.69 -3.08 -17.15
N LEU A 74 5.02 -2.20 -16.19
CA LEU A 74 5.80 -2.50 -14.98
C LEU A 74 7.11 -3.24 -15.27
N SER A 75 7.64 -3.09 -16.49
CA SER A 75 8.92 -3.66 -16.87
C SER A 75 10.06 -2.81 -16.30
N GLU A 76 11.13 -3.49 -15.91
CA GLU A 76 12.29 -2.83 -15.37
C GLU A 76 13.23 -2.34 -16.47
N ASN A 77 13.62 -1.07 -16.38
CA ASN A 77 14.71 -0.50 -17.16
C ASN A 77 16.06 -0.93 -16.54
N VAL A 78 16.49 -2.17 -16.85
CA VAL A 78 17.68 -2.81 -16.25
C VAL A 78 18.95 -1.98 -16.40
N GLU A 79 19.10 -1.23 -17.49
CA GLU A 79 20.25 -0.36 -17.75
C GLU A 79 20.38 0.80 -16.74
N GLN A 80 19.28 1.18 -16.08
CA GLN A 80 19.23 2.29 -15.13
C GLN A 80 19.15 1.81 -13.67
N ARG A 81 19.36 0.51 -13.43
CA ARG A 81 19.40 -0.05 -12.09
C ARG A 81 20.59 0.52 -11.33
N LEU A 82 20.33 0.99 -10.12
CA LEU A 82 21.38 1.44 -9.21
C LEU A 82 21.55 0.43 -8.08
N GLU A 83 22.75 -0.11 -7.92
CA GLU A 83 23.09 -1.01 -6.83
C GLU A 83 24.00 -0.31 -5.82
N TRP A 84 23.63 -0.40 -4.54
CA TRP A 84 24.40 0.14 -3.43
C TRP A 84 24.44 -0.88 -2.31
N GLN A 85 25.54 -1.65 -2.26
CA GLN A 85 25.79 -2.62 -1.21
C GLN A 85 26.44 -1.96 0.01
N SER A 86 26.05 -2.40 1.20
CA SER A 86 26.75 -2.05 2.44
C SER A 86 28.15 -2.65 2.42
N THR A 87 29.12 -1.96 3.04
CA THR A 87 30.45 -2.53 3.28
C THR A 87 30.38 -3.60 4.37
N ASP A 88 31.27 -4.59 4.31
CA ASP A 88 31.41 -5.59 5.38
C ASP A 88 31.76 -4.93 6.72
N ALA A 89 31.25 -5.51 7.79
CA ALA A 89 31.60 -5.10 9.15
C ALA A 89 33.06 -5.52 9.43
N HIS A 90 33.89 -4.54 9.78
CA HIS A 90 35.28 -4.73 10.19
C HIS A 90 35.38 -5.14 11.66
#